data_AF-A0A1Q6KEZ4-F1
#
_entry.id   AF-A0A1Q6KEZ4-F1
#
_cell.length_a   1.000
_cell.length_b   1.000
_cell.length_c   1.000
_cell.angle_alpha   90.00
_cell.angle_beta   90.00
_cell.angle_gamma   90.00
#
_symmetry.space_group_name_H-M   'P 1'
#
loop_
_entity.id
_entity.type
_entity.pdbx_description
1 polymer ?
#
loop_
_entity_poly.entity_id
_entity_poly.type
_entity_poly.pdbx_seq_one_letter_code
_entity_poly.pdbx_strand_id
1 'polypeptide(L)'
;MENAVKALYIAAGVLMAVMVLSLAAVLYSSLQSYVEDTNKQIQYTQVDSFNTEYLNYVNSNDGKVLTIQDVISAASSAYENNYNKNPDTSQWKAGPSTLYVQVLLNGRRIDQTINENMVSLLERNKDTKFSCKASDVLIGDSTGQVYSINFTEIH
;
A
#
# COMPACT_ATOMS: atom_id res chain seq x y z
N MET A 1 -17.54 -12.19 -68.04
CA MET A 1 -17.60 -11.05 -67.09
C MET A 1 -18.23 -11.42 -65.75
N GLU A 2 -19.20 -12.35 -65.72
CA GLU A 2 -19.90 -12.80 -64.50
C GLU A 2 -18.98 -13.34 -63.38
N ASN A 3 -17.91 -14.07 -63.72
CA ASN A 3 -16.96 -14.61 -62.75
C ASN A 3 -16.10 -13.52 -62.08
N ALA A 4 -15.80 -12.44 -62.80
CA ALA A 4 -15.05 -11.32 -62.24
C ALA A 4 -15.92 -10.51 -61.26
N VAL A 5 -17.21 -10.37 -61.57
CA VAL A 5 -18.19 -9.71 -60.68
C VAL A 5 -18.45 -10.55 -59.41
N LYS A 6 -18.56 -11.88 -59.53
CA LYS A 6 -18.64 -12.78 -58.36
C LYS A 6 -17.38 -12.72 -57.50
N ALA A 7 -16.19 -12.68 -58.11
CA ALA A 7 -14.94 -12.50 -57.39
C ALA A 7 -14.85 -11.14 -56.68
N LEU A 8 -15.37 -10.07 -57.31
CA LEU A 8 -15.43 -8.73 -56.73
C LEU A 8 -16.29 -8.67 -55.46
N TYR A 9 -17.45 -9.35 -55.44
CA TYR A 9 -18.30 -9.40 -54.25
C TYR A 9 -17.67 -10.20 -53.10
N ILE A 10 -16.99 -11.31 -53.42
CA ILE A 10 -16.25 -12.09 -52.42
C ILE A 10 -15.09 -11.25 -51.86
N ALA A 11 -14.35 -10.55 -52.71
CA ALA A 11 -13.26 -9.67 -52.31
C ALA A 11 -13.75 -8.52 -51.42
N ALA A 12 -14.90 -7.91 -51.73
CA ALA A 12 -15.50 -6.86 -50.91
C ALA A 12 -15.90 -7.37 -49.51
N GLY A 13 -16.48 -8.58 -49.41
CA GLY A 13 -16.83 -9.19 -48.13
C GLY A 13 -15.60 -9.50 -47.27
N VAL A 14 -14.54 -10.05 -47.87
CA VAL A 14 -13.27 -10.31 -47.18
C VAL A 14 -12.62 -9.00 -46.73
N LEU A 15 -12.62 -7.96 -47.57
CA LEU A 15 -12.07 -6.65 -47.22
C LEU A 15 -12.79 -6.03 -46.01
N MET A 16 -14.13 -6.10 -45.99
CA MET A 16 -14.93 -5.61 -44.86
C MET A 16 -14.64 -6.40 -43.58
N ALA A 17 -14.49 -7.73 -43.66
CA ALA A 17 -14.13 -8.56 -42.52
C ALA A 17 -12.75 -8.20 -41.96
N VAL A 18 -11.73 -8.02 -42.82
CA VAL A 18 -10.39 -7.60 -42.41
C VAL A 18 -10.42 -6.22 -41.76
N MET A 19 -11.22 -5.29 -42.28
CA MET A 19 -11.38 -3.96 -41.71
C MET A 19 -11.97 -4.01 -40.28
N VAL A 20 -13.05 -4.78 -40.09
CA VAL A 20 -13.67 -4.96 -38.77
C VAL A 20 -12.71 -5.65 -37.79
N LEU A 21 -12.00 -6.69 -38.22
CA LEU A 21 -11.01 -7.40 -37.39
C LEU A 21 -9.83 -6.50 -37.01
N SER A 22 -9.35 -5.67 -37.95
CA SER A 22 -8.26 -4.73 -37.68
C SER A 22 -8.66 -3.66 -36.65
N LEU A 23 -9.88 -3.15 -36.74
CA LEU A 23 -10.43 -2.20 -35.76
C LEU A 23 -10.57 -2.87 -34.38
N ALA A 24 -11.09 -4.10 -34.33
CA ALA A 24 -11.22 -4.86 -33.10
C ALA A 24 -9.86 -5.11 -32.43
N ALA A 25 -8.83 -5.46 -33.21
CA ALA A 25 -7.47 -5.65 -32.69
C ALA A 25 -6.88 -4.36 -32.12
N VAL A 26 -7.07 -3.22 -32.80
CA VAL A 26 -6.63 -1.90 -32.30
C VAL A 26 -7.34 -1.54 -31.00
N LEU A 27 -8.66 -1.69 -30.92
CA LEU A 27 -9.43 -1.42 -29.71
C LEU A 27 -9.01 -2.33 -28.55
N TYR A 28 -8.79 -3.61 -28.82
CA TYR A 28 -8.33 -4.59 -27.83
C TYR A 28 -6.94 -4.24 -27.28
N SER A 29 -6.02 -3.82 -28.15
CA SER A 29 -4.69 -3.36 -27.73
C SER A 29 -4.76 -2.09 -26.86
N SER A 30 -5.58 -1.11 -27.24
CA SER A 30 -5.74 0.13 -26.49
C SER A 30 -6.37 -0.10 -25.11
N LEU A 31 -7.36 -1.00 -25.02
CA LEU A 31 -8.00 -1.36 -23.75
C LEU A 31 -7.03 -2.09 -22.81
N GLN A 32 -6.18 -2.98 -23.32
CA GLN A 32 -5.16 -3.65 -22.50
C GLN A 32 -4.17 -2.65 -21.92
N SER A 33 -3.62 -1.75 -22.74
CA SER A 33 -2.70 -0.71 -22.26
C SER A 33 -3.36 0.18 -21.19
N TYR A 34 -4.62 0.55 -21.39
CA TYR A 34 -5.38 1.34 -20.42
C TYR A 34 -5.57 0.61 -19.08
N VAL A 35 -5.89 -0.69 -19.12
CA VAL A 35 -6.04 -1.52 -17.92
C VAL A 35 -4.72 -1.68 -17.18
N GLU A 36 -3.61 -1.89 -17.89
CA GLU A 36 -2.28 -1.98 -17.28
C GLU A 36 -1.88 -0.69 -16.57
N ASP A 37 -2.07 0.47 -17.22
CA ASP A 37 -1.72 1.75 -16.63
C ASP A 37 -2.63 2.12 -15.46
N THR A 38 -3.93 1.80 -15.57
CA THR A 38 -4.88 1.97 -14.47
C THR A 38 -4.51 1.09 -13.28
N ASN A 39 -4.16 -0.18 -13.50
CA ASN A 39 -3.75 -1.09 -12.43
C ASN A 39 -2.48 -0.61 -11.74
N LYS A 40 -1.49 -0.10 -12.49
CA LYS A 40 -0.28 0.51 -11.91
C LYS A 40 -0.67 1.70 -11.02
N GLN A 41 -1.50 2.62 -11.50
CA GLN A 41 -1.95 3.77 -10.70
C GLN A 41 -2.69 3.36 -9.43
N ILE A 42 -3.53 2.32 -9.49
CA ILE A 42 -4.22 1.77 -8.32
C ILE A 42 -3.20 1.22 -7.31
N GLN A 43 -2.22 0.43 -7.77
CA GLN A 43 -1.18 -0.11 -6.89
C GLN A 43 -0.34 1.01 -6.24
N TYR A 44 0.07 2.02 -7.00
CA TYR A 44 0.76 3.19 -6.47
C TYR A 44 -0.09 3.91 -5.43
N THR A 45 -1.36 4.18 -5.72
CA THR A 45 -2.28 4.84 -4.78
C THR A 45 -2.48 4.02 -3.51
N GLN A 46 -2.55 2.69 -3.61
CA GLN A 46 -2.67 1.82 -2.44
C GLN A 46 -1.43 1.87 -1.55
N VAL A 47 -0.24 1.80 -2.15
CA VAL A 47 1.03 1.90 -1.40
C VAL A 47 1.18 3.29 -0.78
N ASP A 48 0.83 4.34 -1.52
CA ASP A 48 0.90 5.72 -1.04
C ASP A 48 -0.09 5.99 0.10
N SER A 49 -1.34 5.53 -0.04
CA SER A 49 -2.36 5.62 1.02
C SER A 49 -1.95 4.86 2.27
N PHE A 50 -1.38 3.66 2.10
CA PHE A 50 -0.86 2.86 3.22
C PHE A 50 0.30 3.58 3.92
N ASN A 51 1.27 4.08 3.15
CA ASN A 51 2.40 4.80 3.72
C ASN A 51 1.97 6.07 4.44
N THR A 52 1.00 6.80 3.88
CA THR A 52 0.45 8.03 4.48
C THR A 52 -0.10 7.78 5.89
N GLU A 53 -0.72 6.61 6.14
CA GLU A 53 -1.23 6.24 7.46
C GLU A 53 -0.14 6.31 8.55
N TYR A 54 1.09 5.92 8.22
CA TYR A 54 2.23 5.93 9.14
C TYR A 54 3.08 7.20 9.03
N LEU A 55 3.27 7.72 7.82
CA LEU A 55 4.07 8.91 7.57
C LEU A 55 3.41 10.18 8.13
N ASN A 56 2.10 10.19 8.35
CA ASN A 56 1.40 11.28 9.07
C ASN A 56 1.92 11.49 10.50
N TYR A 57 2.57 10.49 11.10
CA TYR A 57 3.21 10.63 12.41
C TYR A 57 4.64 11.18 12.33
N VAL A 58 5.24 11.22 11.15
CA VAL A 58 6.61 11.72 10.94
C VAL A 58 6.64 13.23 11.00
N ASN A 59 7.55 13.76 11.84
CA ASN A 59 7.91 15.16 11.86
C ASN A 59 8.66 15.55 10.58
N SER A 60 7.95 16.17 9.63
CA SER A 60 8.61 16.70 8.43
C SER A 60 9.44 17.95 8.73
N ASN A 61 9.14 18.72 9.78
CA ASN A 61 9.85 19.96 10.16
C ASN A 61 9.62 20.35 11.64
N ASP A 62 10.19 19.59 12.58
CA ASP A 62 10.42 19.99 13.99
C ASP A 62 9.20 20.61 14.72
N GLY A 63 8.25 19.80 15.21
CA GLY A 63 7.22 20.33 16.13
C GLY A 63 5.94 19.53 16.37
N LYS A 64 5.66 18.45 15.62
CA LYS A 64 4.55 17.54 15.93
C LYS A 64 4.93 16.70 17.15
N VAL A 65 4.49 17.18 18.29
CA VAL A 65 4.53 16.47 19.55
C VAL A 65 3.38 15.46 19.55
N LEU A 66 3.72 14.17 19.54
CA LEU A 66 2.75 13.09 19.58
C LEU A 66 2.41 12.72 21.01
N THR A 67 1.20 12.20 21.22
CA THR A 67 0.78 11.63 22.50
C THR A 67 0.76 10.12 22.44
N ILE A 68 0.57 9.49 23.60
CA ILE A 68 0.44 8.03 23.66
C ILE A 68 -0.74 7.50 22.83
N GLN A 69 -1.81 8.29 22.67
CA GLN A 69 -2.95 7.91 21.83
C GLN A 69 -2.56 7.78 20.35
N ASP A 70 -1.67 8.64 19.85
CA ASP A 70 -1.15 8.56 18.48
C ASP A 70 -0.34 7.27 18.28
N VAL A 71 0.54 6.95 19.23
CA VAL A 71 1.36 5.74 19.22
C VAL A 71 0.50 4.48 19.24
N ILE A 72 -0.53 4.46 20.10
CA ILE A 72 -1.49 3.34 20.18
C ILE A 72 -2.27 3.21 18.88
N SER A 73 -2.70 4.32 18.28
CA SER A 73 -3.42 4.28 17.01
C SER A 73 -2.57 3.65 15.91
N ALA A 74 -1.29 4.06 15.79
CA ALA A 74 -0.35 3.44 14.85
C ALA A 74 -0.13 1.94 15.14
N ALA A 75 0.01 1.56 16.41
CA ALA A 75 0.19 0.17 16.84
C ALA A 75 -1.04 -0.70 16.57
N SER A 76 -2.25 -0.18 16.79
CA SER A 76 -3.50 -0.85 16.49
C SER A 76 -3.71 -1.05 14.99
N SER A 77 -3.45 -0.02 14.17
CA SER A 77 -3.47 -0.15 12.71
C SER A 77 -2.49 -1.22 12.22
N ALA A 78 -1.27 -1.23 12.75
CA ALA A 78 -0.28 -2.27 12.45
C ALA A 78 -0.74 -3.66 12.89
N TYR A 79 -1.35 -3.78 14.07
CA TYR A 79 -1.93 -5.03 14.55
C TYR A 79 -3.00 -5.54 13.58
N GLU A 80 -3.96 -4.71 13.19
CA GLU A 80 -5.04 -5.09 12.28
C GLU A 80 -4.50 -5.50 10.90
N ASN A 81 -3.58 -4.71 10.32
CA ASN A 81 -2.95 -5.05 9.05
C ASN A 81 -2.25 -6.42 9.11
N ASN A 82 -1.49 -6.66 10.18
CA ASN A 82 -0.75 -7.91 10.33
C ASN A 82 -1.68 -9.09 10.61
N TYR A 83 -2.69 -8.90 11.47
CA TYR A 83 -3.68 -9.91 11.83
C TYR A 83 -4.49 -10.36 10.62
N ASN A 84 -4.91 -9.42 9.77
CA ASN A 84 -5.62 -9.71 8.52
C ASN A 84 -4.78 -10.56 7.55
N LYS A 85 -3.44 -10.53 7.66
CA LYS A 85 -2.54 -11.38 6.88
C LYS A 85 -2.28 -12.72 7.56
N ASN A 86 -2.08 -12.71 8.87
CA ASN A 86 -1.88 -13.91 9.67
C ASN A 86 -2.33 -13.67 11.12
N PRO A 87 -3.28 -14.45 11.66
CA PRO A 87 -3.74 -14.28 13.03
C PRO A 87 -2.70 -14.69 14.10
N ASP A 88 -1.67 -15.46 13.74
CA ASP A 88 -0.58 -15.83 14.65
C ASP A 88 0.46 -14.70 14.74
N THR A 89 0.41 -13.95 15.85
CA THR A 89 1.29 -12.79 16.11
C THR A 89 2.77 -13.15 16.13
N SER A 90 3.12 -14.41 16.44
CA SER A 90 4.51 -14.88 16.46
C SER A 90 5.13 -14.98 15.06
N GLN A 91 4.30 -15.04 14.01
CA GLN A 91 4.73 -15.10 12.62
C GLN A 91 4.99 -13.72 12.01
N TRP A 92 4.63 -12.65 12.71
CA TRP A 92 4.75 -11.28 12.19
C TRP A 92 6.20 -10.85 12.17
N LYS A 93 6.91 -11.19 11.10
CA LYS A 93 8.30 -10.82 10.88
C LYS A 93 8.36 -9.63 9.94
N ALA A 94 8.40 -8.43 10.51
CA ALA A 94 8.55 -7.21 9.75
C ALA A 94 9.94 -7.15 9.11
N GLY A 95 9.99 -6.66 7.87
CA GLY A 95 11.21 -6.59 7.08
C GLY A 95 10.96 -6.03 5.68
N PRO A 96 12.04 -5.70 4.94
CA PRO A 96 11.98 -4.94 3.68
C PRO A 96 11.29 -5.69 2.52
N SER A 97 11.05 -6.99 2.70
CA SER A 97 10.35 -7.87 1.74
C SER A 97 9.06 -8.46 2.28
N THR A 98 8.51 -7.86 3.33
CA THR A 98 7.28 -8.33 3.96
C THR A 98 6.26 -7.20 3.99
N LEU A 99 4.99 -7.57 4.11
CA LEU A 99 3.88 -6.62 4.29
C LEU A 99 3.52 -6.46 5.77
N TYR A 100 4.35 -6.98 6.67
CA TYR A 100 4.16 -6.83 8.11
C TYR A 100 4.75 -5.50 8.57
N VAL A 101 4.03 -4.82 9.45
CA VAL A 101 4.45 -3.56 10.08
C VAL A 101 4.81 -3.82 11.52
N GLN A 102 5.98 -3.39 11.96
CA GLN A 102 6.32 -3.32 13.37
C GLN A 102 6.24 -1.88 13.88
N VAL A 103 5.65 -1.71 15.07
CA VAL A 103 5.61 -0.43 15.76
C VAL A 103 6.43 -0.53 17.02
N LEU A 104 7.43 0.33 17.15
CA LEU A 104 8.35 0.37 18.27
C LEU A 104 8.10 1.61 19.12
N LEU A 105 8.16 1.43 20.44
CA LEU A 105 8.15 2.49 21.43
C LEU A 105 9.46 2.41 22.21
N ASN A 106 10.32 3.42 22.08
CA ASN A 106 11.69 3.44 22.60
C ASN A 106 12.48 2.18 22.19
N GLY A 107 12.31 1.73 20.94
CA GLY A 107 12.95 0.51 20.42
C GLY A 107 12.32 -0.81 20.86
N ARG A 108 11.28 -0.81 21.70
CA ARG A 108 10.53 -2.02 22.06
C ARG A 108 9.30 -2.16 21.19
N ARG A 109 9.15 -3.31 20.53
CA ARG A 109 7.98 -3.61 19.71
C ARG A 109 6.71 -3.72 20.57
N ILE A 110 5.64 -3.03 20.17
CA ILE A 110 4.37 -2.97 20.91
C ILE A 110 3.16 -3.49 20.13
N ASP A 111 3.19 -3.49 18.78
CA ASP A 111 2.04 -3.85 17.93
C ASP A 111 1.46 -5.23 18.27
N GLN A 112 2.31 -6.25 18.48
CA GLN A 112 1.89 -7.63 18.74
C GLN A 112 1.05 -7.81 20.01
N THR A 113 1.15 -6.90 20.98
CA THR A 113 0.50 -7.01 22.29
C THR A 113 -0.40 -5.82 22.61
N ILE A 114 -0.73 -5.01 21.59
CA ILE A 114 -1.43 -3.74 21.78
C ILE A 114 -2.79 -3.93 22.44
N ASN A 115 -3.54 -4.97 22.04
CA ASN A 115 -4.88 -5.27 22.58
C ASN A 115 -4.86 -5.62 24.07
N GLU A 116 -3.75 -6.18 24.57
CA GLU A 116 -3.58 -6.54 25.97
C GLU A 116 -3.03 -5.36 26.79
N ASN A 117 -2.12 -4.59 26.21
CA ASN A 117 -1.35 -3.58 26.92
C ASN A 117 -1.88 -2.14 26.77
N MET A 118 -2.88 -1.89 25.91
CA MET A 118 -3.40 -0.55 25.59
C MET A 118 -3.69 0.30 26.83
N VAL A 119 -4.47 -0.21 27.78
CA VAL A 119 -4.84 0.53 29.00
C VAL A 119 -3.61 0.89 29.81
N SER A 120 -2.70 -0.06 30.02
CA SER A 120 -1.46 0.15 30.78
C SER A 120 -0.52 1.16 30.09
N LEU A 121 -0.54 1.24 28.76
CA LEU A 121 0.26 2.19 28.01
C LEU A 121 -0.30 3.60 28.15
N LEU A 122 -1.63 3.76 28.05
CA LEU A 122 -2.33 5.02 28.27
C LEU A 122 -2.07 5.59 29.66
N GLU A 123 -2.19 4.76 30.69
CA GLU A 123 -2.01 5.20 32.09
C GLU A 123 -0.57 5.63 32.37
N ARG A 124 0.42 4.85 31.93
CA ARG A 124 1.84 5.12 32.20
C ARG A 124 2.39 6.33 31.45
N ASN A 125 1.82 6.65 30.29
CA ASN A 125 2.36 7.65 29.37
C ASN A 125 1.40 8.82 29.13
N LYS A 126 0.44 9.03 30.03
CA LYS A 126 -0.62 10.03 29.87
C LYS A 126 -0.07 11.44 29.59
N ASP A 127 1.01 11.80 30.27
CA ASP A 127 1.65 13.12 30.18
C ASP A 127 2.95 13.09 29.35
N THR A 128 3.37 11.91 28.89
CA THR A 128 4.58 11.71 28.09
C THR A 128 4.35 12.17 26.65
N LYS A 129 5.38 12.79 26.09
CA LYS A 129 5.39 13.28 24.71
C LYS A 129 6.32 12.43 23.87
N PHE A 130 5.96 12.23 22.61
CA PHE A 130 6.71 11.39 21.68
C PHE A 130 7.06 12.12 20.39
N SER A 131 8.18 11.73 19.78
CA SER A 131 8.57 12.12 18.43
C SER A 131 8.77 10.90 17.56
N CYS A 132 8.49 11.07 16.28
CA CYS A 132 8.89 10.16 15.21
C CYS A 132 9.54 11.01 14.11
N LYS A 133 10.79 10.72 13.77
CA LYS A 133 11.54 11.40 12.70
C LYS A 133 11.51 10.56 11.43
N ALA A 134 11.89 11.15 10.30
CA ALA A 134 11.98 10.41 9.05
C ALA A 134 12.96 9.21 9.15
N SER A 135 14.01 9.34 9.97
CA SER A 135 14.96 8.25 10.26
C SER A 135 14.38 7.12 11.10
N ASP A 136 13.24 7.33 11.76
CA ASP A 136 12.58 6.33 12.61
C ASP A 136 11.60 5.46 11.81
N VAL A 137 11.40 5.76 10.52
CA VAL A 137 10.54 5.00 9.61
C VAL A 137 11.39 4.28 8.57
N LEU A 138 11.12 2.99 8.39
CA LEU A 138 11.75 2.17 7.37
C LEU A 138 10.70 1.69 6.36
N ILE A 139 11.01 1.88 5.08
CA ILE A 139 10.19 1.49 3.93
C ILE A 139 10.91 0.34 3.23
N GLY A 140 10.16 -0.69 2.82
CA GLY A 140 10.72 -1.87 2.18
C GLY A 140 11.03 -1.62 0.71
N ASP A 141 12.27 -1.88 0.29
CA ASP A 141 12.70 -1.65 -1.11
C ASP A 141 11.89 -2.47 -2.12
N SER A 142 11.39 -3.63 -1.71
CA SER A 142 10.64 -4.54 -2.60
C SER A 142 9.12 -4.34 -2.55
N THR A 143 8.58 -3.83 -1.45
CA THR A 143 7.13 -3.62 -1.27
C THR A 143 6.72 -2.18 -1.48
N GLY A 144 7.65 -1.23 -1.33
CA GLY A 144 7.37 0.20 -1.25
C GLY A 144 6.59 0.60 0.00
N GLN A 145 6.30 -0.32 0.92
CA GLN A 145 5.47 -0.10 2.10
C GLN A 145 6.32 0.12 3.35
N VAL A 146 5.83 0.97 4.27
CA VAL A 146 6.38 1.07 5.63
C VAL A 146 6.32 -0.31 6.28
N TYR A 147 7.46 -0.79 6.79
CA TYR A 147 7.53 -2.04 7.57
C TYR A 147 7.95 -1.79 9.02
N SER A 148 8.48 -0.62 9.35
CA SER A 148 8.91 -0.28 10.71
C SER A 148 8.70 1.20 10.98
N ILE A 149 8.17 1.52 12.16
CA ILE A 149 8.07 2.88 12.69
C ILE A 149 8.44 2.88 14.17
N ASN A 150 9.30 3.81 14.59
CA ASN A 150 9.76 3.94 15.97
C ASN A 150 9.36 5.29 16.58
N PHE A 151 8.74 5.24 17.74
CA PHE A 151 8.37 6.41 18.53
C PHE A 151 9.33 6.54 19.71
N THR A 152 9.89 7.73 19.90
CA THR A 152 10.84 8.03 20.97
C THR A 152 10.28 9.09 21.90
N GLU A 153 10.44 8.88 23.20
CA GLU A 153 10.06 9.86 24.22
C GLU A 153 10.88 11.14 24.10
N ILE A 154 10.20 12.28 24.24
CA ILE A 154 10.81 13.61 24.31
C ILE A 154 10.72 14.08 25.77
N HIS A 155 11.86 14.48 26.34
CA HIS A 155 11.95 15.07 27.68
C HIS A 155 11.96 16.59 27.60
#